data_AF-A0AAW5PD28-F1
#
_entry.id   AF-A0AAW5PD28-F1
#
_cell.length_a   1.000
_cell.length_b   1.000
_cell.length_c   1.000
_cell.angle_alpha   90.00
_cell.angle_beta   90.00
_cell.angle_gamma   90.00
#
_symmetry.space_group_name_H-M   'P 1'
#
loop_
_entity.id
_entity.type
_entity.pdbx_description
1 polymer ?
#
loop_
_entity_poly.entity_id
_entity_poly.type
_entity_poly.pdbx_seq_one_letter_code
_entity_poly.pdbx_strand_id
1 'polypeptide(L)'
;MTDSTPTQSGADLDALQEVVDDSKYALSVLEDVQGLLFRLSEELEEKGEGTLAGDVRVSQHALETVRERLERASGTAQELNEG
;
A
#
# COMPACT_ATOMS: atom_id res chain seq x y z
N MET A 1 -16.81 -37.00 -19.62
CA MET A 1 -15.66 -36.21 -19.18
C MET A 1 -16.13 -34.76 -19.18
N THR A 2 -16.38 -34.18 -18.00
CA THR A 2 -16.74 -32.76 -17.89
C THR A 2 -15.47 -31.96 -18.11
N ASP A 3 -15.34 -31.37 -19.29
CA ASP A 3 -14.33 -30.38 -19.57
C ASP A 3 -14.74 -29.10 -18.84
N SER A 4 -14.36 -29.02 -17.57
CA SER A 4 -14.58 -27.85 -16.74
C SER A 4 -13.46 -26.86 -17.06
N THR A 5 -13.53 -26.24 -18.23
CA THR A 5 -12.71 -25.06 -18.50
C THR A 5 -13.16 -23.99 -17.51
N PRO A 6 -12.27 -23.45 -16.66
CA PRO A 6 -12.64 -22.32 -15.82
C PRO A 6 -13.17 -21.22 -16.76
N THR A 7 -14.41 -20.79 -16.54
CA THR A 7 -14.97 -19.63 -17.23
C THR A 7 -14.05 -18.45 -16.95
N GLN A 8 -13.61 -17.74 -17.98
CA GLN A 8 -12.67 -16.61 -17.91
C GLN A 8 -13.02 -15.62 -16.78
N SER A 9 -14.32 -15.39 -16.56
CA SER A 9 -14.84 -14.56 -15.47
C SER A 9 -14.44 -15.01 -14.06
N GLY A 10 -14.23 -16.30 -13.80
CA GLY A 10 -13.79 -16.81 -12.50
C GLY A 10 -12.30 -16.55 -12.25
N ALA A 11 -11.47 -16.70 -13.29
CA ALA A 11 -10.05 -16.40 -13.21
C ALA A 11 -9.80 -14.88 -13.05
N ASP A 12 -10.64 -14.05 -13.67
CA ASP A 12 -10.55 -12.59 -13.54
C ASP A 12 -10.92 -12.11 -12.11
N LEU A 13 -11.91 -12.74 -11.46
CA LEU A 13 -12.28 -12.46 -10.07
C LEU A 13 -11.21 -12.90 -9.07
N ASP A 14 -10.64 -14.09 -9.25
CA ASP A 14 -9.53 -14.58 -8.41
C ASP A 14 -8.31 -13.63 -8.50
N ALA A 15 -8.00 -13.12 -9.69
CA ALA A 15 -6.92 -12.15 -9.89
C ALA A 15 -7.22 -10.79 -9.23
N LEU A 16 -8.47 -10.31 -9.26
CA LEU A 16 -8.87 -9.10 -8.54
C LEU A 16 -8.75 -9.27 -7.03
N GLN A 17 -9.12 -10.45 -6.50
CA GLN A 17 -8.98 -10.77 -5.09
C GLN A 17 -7.51 -10.80 -4.66
N GLU A 18 -6.62 -11.39 -5.45
CA GLU A 18 -5.17 -11.36 -5.21
C GLU A 18 -4.64 -9.93 -5.13
N VAL A 19 -5.05 -9.05 -6.07
CA VAL A 19 -4.67 -7.63 -6.06
C VAL A 19 -5.16 -6.92 -4.78
N VAL A 20 -6.37 -7.22 -4.30
CA VAL A 20 -6.91 -6.65 -3.06
C VAL A 20 -6.11 -7.11 -1.84
N ASP A 21 -5.76 -8.39 -1.77
CA ASP A 21 -5.03 -8.93 -0.61
C ASP A 21 -3.58 -8.45 -0.58
N ASP A 22 -2.91 -8.41 -1.74
CA ASP A 22 -1.58 -7.81 -1.88
C ASP A 22 -1.59 -6.32 -1.53
N SER A 23 -2.65 -5.59 -1.91
CA SER A 23 -2.79 -4.18 -1.57
C SER A 23 -2.95 -3.96 -0.06
N LYS A 24 -3.75 -4.79 0.62
CA LYS A 24 -3.88 -4.73 2.10
C LYS A 24 -2.55 -5.00 2.79
N TYR A 25 -1.81 -6.00 2.31
CA TYR A 25 -0.48 -6.30 2.85
C TYR A 25 0.48 -5.12 2.66
N ALA A 26 0.53 -4.56 1.45
CA ALA A 26 1.38 -3.41 1.16
C ALA A 26 0.99 -2.17 1.97
N LEU A 27 -0.31 -1.91 2.20
CA LEU A 27 -0.77 -0.83 3.08
C LEU A 27 -0.28 -1.00 4.52
N SER A 28 -0.35 -2.22 5.08
CA SER A 28 0.19 -2.52 6.41
C SER A 28 1.70 -2.23 6.48
N VAL A 29 2.46 -2.60 5.45
CA VAL A 29 3.90 -2.31 5.40
C VAL A 29 4.17 -0.80 5.31
N LEU A 30 3.37 -0.05 4.54
CA LEU A 30 3.50 1.40 4.43
C LEU A 30 3.24 2.10 5.77
N GLU A 31 2.26 1.63 6.55
CA GLU A 31 2.00 2.14 7.91
C GLU A 31 3.18 1.92 8.85
N ASP A 32 3.76 0.72 8.84
CA ASP A 32 4.95 0.40 9.65
C ASP A 32 6.15 1.30 9.29
N VAL A 33 6.40 1.48 7.98
CA VAL A 33 7.47 2.35 7.48
C VAL A 33 7.20 3.81 7.86
N GLN A 34 5.95 4.28 7.79
CA GLN A 34 5.59 5.63 8.19
C GLN A 34 5.89 5.87 9.68
N GLY A 35 5.56 4.91 10.55
CA GLY A 35 5.89 4.98 11.98
C GLY A 35 7.39 4.92 12.30
N LEU A 36 8.18 4.20 11.48
CA LEU A 36 9.64 4.19 11.59
C LEU A 36 10.25 5.53 11.17
N LEU A 37 9.80 6.08 10.05
CA LEU A 37 10.27 7.38 9.57
C LEU A 37 9.90 8.49 10.56
N PHE A 38 8.72 8.44 11.18
CA PHE A 38 8.32 9.40 12.19
C PHE A 38 9.30 9.45 13.36
N ARG A 39 9.56 8.30 13.98
CA ARG A 39 10.54 8.18 15.08
C ARG A 39 11.94 8.61 14.66
N LEU A 40 12.38 8.23 13.46
CA LEU A 40 13.68 8.65 12.93
C LEU A 40 13.76 10.18 12.80
N SER A 41 12.70 10.83 12.32
CA SER A 41 12.69 12.29 12.20
C SER A 41 12.77 12.98 13.57
N GLU A 42 12.06 12.47 14.59
CA GLU A 42 12.14 12.99 15.96
C GLU A 42 13.55 12.82 16.54
N GLU A 43 14.14 11.63 16.42
CA GLU A 43 15.51 11.36 16.92
C GLU A 43 16.56 12.26 16.25
N LEU A 44 16.39 12.57 14.96
CA LEU A 44 17.30 13.46 14.24
C LEU A 44 17.15 14.90 14.72
N GLU A 45 15.95 15.37 15.01
CA GLU A 45 15.73 16.69 15.60
C GLU A 45 16.35 16.81 16.99
N GLU A 46 16.18 15.80 17.85
CA GLU A 46 16.79 15.77 19.18
C GLU A 46 18.32 15.84 19.13
N LYS A 47 18.93 15.25 18.09
CA LYS A 47 20.38 15.28 17.86
C LYS A 47 20.87 16.58 17.20
N GLY A 48 19.97 17.48 16.82
CA GLY A 48 20.30 18.73 16.12
C GLY A 48 20.51 18.57 14.61
N GLU A 49 20.17 17.41 14.05
CA GLU A 49 20.32 17.07 12.62
C GLU A 49 19.09 17.53 11.80
N GLY A 50 18.75 18.82 11.92
CA GLY A 50 17.49 19.36 11.39
C GLY A 50 17.30 19.21 9.87
N THR A 51 18.38 19.27 9.08
CA THR A 51 18.32 19.02 7.63
C THR A 51 17.93 17.57 7.34
N LEU A 52 18.55 16.61 8.03
CA LEU A 52 18.28 15.19 7.83
C LEU A 52 16.86 14.83 8.30
N ALA A 53 16.40 15.42 9.41
CA ALA A 53 15.01 15.30 9.84
C ALA A 53 14.02 15.84 8.79
N GLY A 54 14.37 16.96 8.14
CA GLY A 54 13.63 17.52 7.01
C GLY A 54 13.52 16.55 5.83
N ASP A 55 14.64 15.93 5.42
CA ASP A 55 14.67 14.96 4.32
C ASP A 55 13.82 13.71 4.64
N VAL A 56 13.84 13.25 5.88
CA VAL A 56 12.98 12.14 6.34
C VAL A 56 11.49 12.52 6.25
N ARG A 57 11.11 13.75 6.60
CA ARG A 57 9.72 14.22 6.45
C ARG A 57 9.28 14.32 4.99
N VAL A 58 10.17 14.73 4.10
CA VAL A 58 9.88 14.70 2.65
C VAL A 58 9.60 13.26 2.20
N SER A 59 10.37 12.30 2.70
CA SER A 59 10.15 10.88 2.42
C SER A 59 8.83 10.35 2.99
N GLN A 60 8.43 10.79 4.18
CA GLN A 60 7.11 10.48 4.76
C GLN A 60 5.97 10.97 3.86
N HIS A 61 6.08 12.21 3.35
CA HIS A 61 5.05 12.77 2.47
C HIS A 61 4.95 12.04 1.11
N ALA A 62 6.10 11.64 0.55
CA ALA A 62 6.11 10.80 -0.64
C ALA A 62 5.44 9.43 -0.37
N LEU A 63 5.65 8.87 0.82
CA LEU A 63 5.03 7.61 1.24
C LEU A 63 3.50 7.72 1.38
N GLU A 64 2.99 8.82 1.92
CA GLU A 64 1.55 9.12 1.98
C GLU A 64 0.92 9.12 0.58
N THR A 65 1.60 9.75 -0.39
CA THR A 65 1.13 9.78 -1.78
C THR A 65 1.03 8.37 -2.38
N VAL A 66 1.99 7.48 -2.06
CA VAL A 66 1.95 6.08 -2.50
C VAL A 66 0.79 5.34 -1.82
N ARG A 67 0.61 5.54 -0.51
CA ARG A 67 -0.49 4.94 0.27
C ARG A 67 -1.85 5.31 -0.31
N GLU A 68 -2.12 6.59 -0.54
CA GLU A 68 -3.40 7.06 -1.11
C GLU A 68 -3.67 6.52 -2.52
N ARG A 69 -2.62 6.30 -3.33
CA ARG A 69 -2.77 5.72 -4.67
C ARG A 69 -3.09 4.24 -4.58
N LEU A 70 -2.45 3.54 -3.65
CA LEU A 70 -2.70 2.11 -3.40
C LEU A 70 -4.10 1.88 -2.83
N GLU A 71 -4.54 2.69 -1.85
CA GLU A 71 -5.90 2.64 -1.30
C GLU A 71 -6.96 2.79 -2.40
N ARG A 72 -6.77 3.75 -3.33
CA ARG A 72 -7.68 3.95 -4.47
C ARG A 72 -7.67 2.78 -5.45
N ALA A 73 -6.50 2.26 -5.79
CA ALA A 73 -6.37 1.11 -6.69
C ALA A 73 -7.02 -0.14 -6.08
N SER A 74 -6.77 -0.39 -4.79
CA SER A 74 -7.37 -1.49 -4.04
C SER A 74 -8.88 -1.35 -3.93
N GLY A 75 -9.39 -0.16 -3.64
CA GLY A 75 -10.83 0.09 -3.58
C GLY A 75 -11.52 -0.16 -4.92
N THR A 76 -10.88 0.25 -6.02
CA THR A 76 -11.37 -0.02 -7.38
C THR A 76 -11.40 -1.52 -7.68
N ALA A 77 -10.34 -2.26 -7.32
CA ALA A 77 -10.29 -3.71 -7.51
C ALA A 77 -11.34 -4.44 -6.67
N GLN A 78 -11.59 -3.97 -5.45
CA GLN A 78 -12.62 -4.52 -4.57
C GLN A 78 -14.03 -4.28 -5.14
N GLU A 79 -14.34 -3.07 -5.61
CA GLU A 79 -15.61 -2.76 -6.27
C GLU A 79 -15.85 -3.64 -7.51
N LEU A 80 -14.81 -3.90 -8.30
CA LEU A 80 -14.88 -4.78 -9.46
C LEU A 80 -15.03 -6.27 -9.10
N ASN A 81 -14.57 -6.69 -7.93
CA ASN A 81 -14.70 -8.06 -7.44
C ASN A 81 -16.09 -8.34 -6.82
N GLU A 82 -16.78 -7.30 -6.34
CA GLU A 82 -18.09 -7.40 -5.69
C GLU A 82 -19.29 -7.15 -6.64
N GLY A 83 -19.04 -6.63 -7.87
CA GLY A 83 -20.05 -6.25 -8.86
C GLY A 83 -20.26 -7.25 -9.99
#